data_AF-A0A2V2UBH6-F1
#
_entry.id   AF-A0A2V2UBH6-F1
#
_cell.length_a   1.000
_cell.length_b   1.000
_cell.length_c   1.000
_cell.angle_alpha   90.00
_cell.angle_beta   90.00
_cell.angle_gamma   90.00
#
_symmetry.space_group_name_H-M   'P 1'
#
loop_
_entity.id
_entity.type
_entity.pdbx_description
1 polymer ?
#
loop_
_entity_poly.entity_id
_entity_poly.type
_entity_poly.pdbx_seq_one_letter_code
_entity_poly.pdbx_strand_id
1 'polypeptide(L)' 'MQKFSLKTSSQHDNATQPEEVAKIIFQAISIEKPEFRYVVGNDAVSLLEARKNMPYSEFQKMIIQNIIQ' A
#
# COMPACT_ATOMS: atom_id res chain seq x y z
N MET A 1 19.06 -4.51 -13.02
CA MET A 1 18.09 -4.84 -11.94
C MET A 1 18.30 -3.86 -10.80
N GLN A 2 17.39 -2.90 -10.68
CA GLN A 2 17.45 -1.90 -9.61
C GLN A 2 16.95 -2.58 -8.33
N LYS A 3 17.84 -2.74 -7.34
CA LYS A 3 17.50 -3.33 -6.05
C LYS A 3 16.51 -2.39 -5.36
N PHE A 4 15.25 -2.79 -5.25
CA PHE A 4 14.28 -2.15 -4.37
C PHE A 4 14.78 -2.33 -2.93
N SER A 5 15.41 -1.29 -2.38
CA SER A 5 15.75 -1.23 -0.96
C SER A 5 14.50 -0.76 -0.22
N LEU A 6 13.71 -1.73 0.28
CA LEU A 6 12.75 -1.44 1.34
C LEU A 6 13.56 -1.11 2.59
N LYS A 7 13.86 0.17 2.79
CA LYS A 7 14.47 0.67 4.03
C LYS A 7 13.46 0.48 5.15
N THR A 8 13.63 -0.57 5.93
CA THR A 8 12.96 -0.76 7.22
C THR A 8 13.67 0.08 8.29
N SER A 9 13.65 1.41 8.13
CA SER A 9 13.95 2.34 9.23
C SER A 9 12.66 2.52 10.04
N SER A 10 12.69 2.15 11.32
CA SER A 10 11.67 2.45 12.35
C SER A 10 10.22 2.32 11.90
N GLN A 11 9.54 1.24 12.29
CA GLN A 11 8.11 0.97 12.00
C GLN A 11 7.13 2.11 12.36
N HIS A 12 7.58 3.19 13.00
CA HIS A 12 6.77 4.34 13.39
C HIS A 12 6.89 5.55 12.45
N ASP A 13 8.03 5.75 11.77
CA ASP A 13 8.27 7.02 11.04
C ASP A 13 7.59 7.06 9.66
N ASN A 14 7.23 5.90 9.12
CA ASN A 14 6.55 5.76 7.82
C ASN A 14 5.17 5.08 7.94
N ALA A 15 4.62 4.94 9.15
CA ALA A 15 3.28 4.42 9.33
C ALA A 15 2.25 5.42 8.79
N THR A 16 1.22 4.90 8.11
CA THR A 16 0.09 5.71 7.66
C THR A 16 -0.54 6.40 8.86
N GLN A 17 -0.59 7.74 8.82
CA GLN A 17 -1.12 8.51 9.92
C GLN A 17 -2.63 8.31 10.04
N PRO A 18 -3.20 8.17 11.25
CA PRO A 18 -4.64 7.98 11.44
C PRO A 18 -5.50 9.06 10.77
N GLU A 19 -5.00 10.29 10.70
CA GLU A 19 -5.67 11.41 10.04
C GLU A 19 -5.84 11.20 8.53
N GLU A 20 -4.91 10.53 7.87
CA GLU A 20 -5.03 10.18 6.45
C GLU A 20 -6.16 9.16 6.23
N VAL A 21 -6.28 8.19 7.14
CA VAL A 21 -7.40 7.22 7.12
C VAL A 21 -8.73 7.92 7.37
N ALA A 22 -8.80 8.80 8.37
CA ALA A 22 -10.01 9.55 8.71
C ALA A 22 -10.50 10.42 7.54
N LYS A 23 -9.59 11.09 6.82
CA LYS A 23 -9.92 11.89 5.64
C LYS A 23 -10.56 11.05 4.54
N ILE A 24 -10.00 9.87 4.26
CA ILE A 24 -10.52 8.97 3.22
C ILE A 24 -11.91 8.45 3.62
N ILE A 25 -12.11 8.08 4.88
CA ILE A 25 -13.44 7.68 5.38
C ILE A 25 -14.44 8.82 5.18
N PHE A 26 -14.08 10.05 5.58
CA PHE A 26 -14.94 11.22 5.42
C PHE A 26 -15.28 11.48 3.95
N GLN A 27 -14.29 11.39 3.05
CA GLN A 27 -14.52 11.52 1.61
C GLN A 27 -15.45 10.44 1.08
N ALA A 28 -15.22 9.18 1.45
CA ALA A 28 -16.02 8.05 1.00
C ALA A 28 -17.50 8.18 1.37
N ILE A 29 -17.82 8.72 2.55
CA ILE A 29 -19.21 8.92 2.97
C ILE A 29 -19.84 10.21 2.42
N SER A 30 -19.03 11.14 1.91
CA SER A 30 -19.49 12.45 1.46
C SER A 30 -19.77 12.51 -0.04
N ILE A 31 -19.36 11.52 -0.82
CA ILE A 31 -19.57 11.50 -2.27
C ILE A 31 -20.85 10.75 -2.66
N GLU A 32 -21.57 11.27 -3.65
CA GLU A 32 -22.87 10.73 -4.12
C GLU A 32 -22.76 9.29 -4.64
N LYS A 33 -21.62 8.94 -5.23
CA LYS A 33 -21.32 7.62 -5.80
C LYS A 33 -19.96 7.14 -5.28
N PRO A 34 -19.93 6.49 -4.11
CA PRO A 34 -18.68 6.01 -3.55
C PRO A 34 -18.09 4.84 -4.34
N GLU A 35 -16.76 4.79 -4.36
CA GLU A 35 -16.01 3.63 -4.85
C GLU A 35 -16.13 2.45 -3.88
N PHE A 36 -16.00 1.23 -4.40
CA PHE A 36 -16.06 0.02 -3.58
C PHE A 36 -14.84 -0.13 -2.66
N ARG A 37 -13.68 0.44 -3.04
CA ARG A 37 -12.43 0.35 -2.28
C ARG A 37 -11.65 1.66 -2.36
N TYR A 38 -11.11 2.08 -1.23
CA TYR A 38 -10.19 3.20 -1.13
C TYR A 38 -8.84 2.70 -0.61
N VAL A 39 -7.78 3.10 -1.29
CA VAL A 39 -6.41 2.75 -0.91
C VAL A 39 -5.87 3.89 -0.05
N VAL A 40 -5.35 3.57 1.13
CA VAL A 40 -4.76 4.54 2.05
C VAL A 40 -3.41 4.02 2.50
N GLY A 41 -2.42 4.91 2.55
CA GLY A 41 -1.05 4.57 2.91
C GLY A 41 -0.14 4.36 1.70
N ASN A 42 1.06 4.92 1.79
CA ASN A 42 2.07 4.82 0.73
C ASN A 42 2.55 3.37 0.52
N ASP A 43 2.52 2.57 1.58
CA ASP A 43 2.81 1.13 1.55
C ASP A 43 1.77 0.36 0.72
N ALA A 44 0.48 0.59 0.98
CA ALA A 44 -0.62 -0.04 0.24
C ALA A 44 -0.65 0.39 -1.23
N VAL A 45 -0.42 1.68 -1.52
CA VAL A 45 -0.30 2.19 -2.90
C VAL A 45 0.87 1.52 -3.62
N SER A 46 2.04 1.50 -3.01
CA SER A 46 3.24 0.90 -3.61
C SER A 46 3.06 -0.60 -3.87
N LEU A 47 2.39 -1.31 -2.96
CA LEU A 47 2.11 -2.73 -3.11
C LEU A 47 1.16 -3.02 -4.28
N LEU A 48 0.12 -2.20 -4.45
CA LEU A 48 -0.82 -2.33 -5.56
C LEU A 48 -0.15 -2.00 -6.90
N GLU A 49 0.70 -0.98 -6.94
CA GLU A 49 1.47 -0.65 -8.15
C GLU A 49 2.46 -1.76 -8.51
N ALA A 50 3.14 -2.35 -7.52
CA ALA A 50 3.97 -3.53 -7.76
C ALA A 50 3.15 -4.68 -8.34
N ARG A 51 1.95 -4.96 -7.79
CA ARG A 51 1.08 -6.03 -8.30
C ARG A 51 0.64 -5.83 -9.75
N LYS A 52 0.34 -4.59 -10.13
CA LYS A 52 -0.12 -4.23 -11.48
C LYS A 52 1.00 -4.33 -12.51
N ASN A 53 2.21 -3.90 -12.13
CA ASN A 53 3.32 -3.71 -13.06
C ASN A 53 4.30 -4.90 -13.09
N MET A 54 4.13 -5.90 -12.24
CA MET A 54 5.01 -7.06 -12.11
C MET A 54 4.30 -8.37 -12.53
N PRO A 55 5.01 -9.31 -13.19
CA PRO A 55 4.50 -10.67 -13.40
C PRO A 55 4.08 -11.31 -12.08
N TYR A 56 2.99 -12.08 -12.10
CA TYR A 56 2.43 -12.65 -10.86
C TYR A 56 3.41 -13.53 -10.10
N SER A 57 4.23 -14.34 -10.80
CA SER A 57 5.24 -15.19 -10.18
C SER A 57 6.32 -14.41 -9.43
N GLU A 58 6.75 -13.28 -9.99
CA GLU A 58 7.73 -12.39 -9.38
C GLU A 58 7.11 -11.64 -8.18
N PHE A 59 5.87 -11.19 -8.33
CA PHE A 59 5.12 -10.55 -7.24
C PHE A 59 4.93 -11.52 -6.08
N GLN A 60 4.49 -12.75 -6.34
CA GLN A 60 4.31 -13.78 -5.32
C GLN A 60 5.61 -14.07 -4.58
N LYS A 61 6.73 -14.18 -5.31
CA LYS A 61 8.05 -14.35 -4.69
C LYS A 61 8.42 -13.16 -3.80
N MET A 62 8.18 -11.93 -4.26
CA MET A 62 8.40 -10.72 -3.46
C MET A 62 7.56 -10.71 -2.18
N ILE A 63 6.30 -11.12 -2.24
CA ILE A 63 5.40 -11.21 -1.06
C ILE A 63 5.94 -12.23 -0.05
N ILE A 64 6.26 -13.44 -0.50
CA ILE A 64 6.77 -14.50 0.37
C ILE A 64 8.07 -14.07 1.04
N GLN A 65 8.97 -13.41 0.31
CA GLN A 65 10.28 -13.04 0.86
C GLN A 65 10.23 -11.88 1.85
N ASN A 66 9.30 -10.93 1.67
CA ASN A 66 9.34 -9.66 2.40
C ASN A 66 8.17 -9.45 3.36
N ILE A 67 7.08 -10.23 3.27
CA ILE A 67 5.85 -10.01 4.03
C ILE A 67 5.42 -11.24 4.84
N ILE A 68 5.39 -12.42 4.20
CA ILE A 68 4.97 -13.67 4.86
C ILE A 68 6.23 -14.37 5.36
N GLN A 69 6.66 -14.08 6.59
CA GLN A 69 7.74 -14.82 7.25
C GLN A 69 7.32 -16.26 7.58
#